data_AF-A0A6H9YZ79-F1
#
_entry.id   AF-A0A6H9YZ79-F1
#
_cell.length_a   1.000
_cell.length_b   1.000
_cell.length_c   1.000
_cell.angle_alpha   90.00
_cell.angle_beta   90.00
_cell.angle_gamma   90.00
#
_symmetry.space_group_name_H-M   'P 1'
#
loop_
_entity.id
_entity.type
_entity.pdbx_description
1 polymer ?
#
loop_
_entity_poly.entity_id
_entity_poly.type
_entity_poly.pdbx_seq_one_letter_code
_entity_poly.pdbx_strand_id
1 'polypeptide(L)'
;MNRPRSGESRNDSERDRGTWLTAALREQADKHEPDLGRIDARFERLIADRHEPAAPARHSRRRARLRLIGIPLGVAAAVAAVSVATVVSFGIGGGHNGHLSSQTATPSIGRSSSPQTHRPTSQSTSTPARPAPPATTTTGGHSRPTPPAGPLTASGAVDPHSTQYWAQENVTVVTTRPTRGLHVSVTVSGGSTVRPTGSWTTIAPADVTTTVNRTSSGLTYDIALKPGQTLPAGTYRFGVQFNRPATGHDFTKDTYRVSAFTAGSRSTEAMATGSFREV
;
A
#
# COMPACT_ATOMS: atom_id res chain seq x y z
N MET A 1 29.27 45.34 29.30
CA MET A 1 29.20 44.84 27.91
C MET A 1 28.06 43.82 27.78
N ASN A 2 26.94 44.20 27.15
CA ASN A 2 25.85 43.28 26.78
C ASN A 2 26.00 42.92 25.29
N ARG A 3 26.10 41.63 24.96
CA ARG A 3 26.05 41.14 23.57
C ARG A 3 24.57 40.94 23.13
N PRO A 4 24.18 41.32 21.90
CA PRO A 4 22.83 41.04 21.40
C PRO A 4 22.66 39.58 20.99
N ARG A 5 21.44 39.08 21.15
CA ARG A 5 20.99 37.69 20.89
C ARG A 5 20.91 37.39 19.38
N SER A 6 21.67 36.41 18.91
CA SER A 6 21.70 35.93 17.52
C SER A 6 20.50 35.04 17.10
N GLY A 7 19.39 35.05 17.85
CA GLY A 7 18.26 34.13 17.64
C GLY A 7 17.16 34.63 16.70
N GLU A 8 16.95 35.95 16.62
CA GLU A 8 15.81 36.54 15.89
C GLU A 8 15.95 36.39 14.37
N SER A 9 17.16 36.65 13.85
CA SER A 9 17.44 36.75 12.41
C SER A 9 17.21 35.45 11.62
N ARG A 10 17.33 34.29 12.29
CA ARG A 10 17.13 32.99 11.64
C ARG A 10 15.64 32.66 11.43
N ASN A 11 14.78 33.05 12.37
CA ASN A 11 13.33 32.79 12.29
C ASN A 11 12.65 33.71 11.26
N ASP A 12 13.16 34.92 11.07
CA ASP A 12 12.62 35.84 10.07
C ASP A 12 12.97 35.36 8.65
N SER A 13 14.18 34.85 8.45
CA SER A 13 14.61 34.26 7.18
C SER A 13 13.78 33.03 6.76
N GLU A 14 13.30 32.21 7.70
CA GLU A 14 12.45 31.05 7.42
C GLU A 14 11.00 31.44 7.12
N ARG A 15 10.47 32.46 7.80
CA ARG A 15 9.14 33.01 7.51
C ARG A 15 9.08 33.68 6.14
N ASP A 16 10.09 34.46 5.81
CA ASP A 16 10.23 35.08 4.49
C ASP A 16 10.37 34.04 3.39
N ARG A 17 10.96 32.88 3.70
CA ARG A 17 11.07 31.74 2.76
C ARG A 17 9.73 31.09 2.43
N GLY A 18 8.83 30.97 3.39
CA GLY A 18 7.50 30.41 3.16
C GLY A 18 6.59 31.34 2.36
N THR A 19 6.68 32.65 2.59
CA THR A 19 5.86 33.65 1.92
C THR A 19 6.23 33.82 0.45
N TRP A 20 7.52 33.86 0.08
CA TRP A 20 7.90 33.97 -1.34
C TRP A 20 7.48 32.73 -2.15
N LEU A 21 7.60 31.53 -1.59
CA LEU A 21 7.21 30.30 -2.29
C LEU A 21 5.70 30.27 -2.55
N THR A 22 4.91 30.71 -1.56
CA THR A 22 3.45 30.80 -1.70
C THR A 22 3.07 31.82 -2.77
N ALA A 23 3.77 32.97 -2.82
CA ALA A 23 3.55 33.98 -3.85
C ALA A 23 3.93 33.47 -5.24
N ALA A 24 5.08 32.79 -5.37
CA ALA A 24 5.55 32.22 -6.62
C ALA A 24 4.60 31.10 -7.13
N LEU A 25 4.11 30.24 -6.24
CA LEU A 25 3.14 29.20 -6.60
C LEU A 25 1.80 29.79 -7.04
N ARG A 26 1.33 30.86 -6.38
CA ARG A 26 0.10 31.57 -6.77
C ARG A 26 0.25 32.25 -8.13
N GLU A 27 1.37 32.92 -8.37
CA GLU A 27 1.67 33.54 -9.67
C GLU A 27 1.75 32.49 -10.80
N GLN A 28 2.32 31.32 -10.53
CA GLN A 28 2.33 30.22 -11.51
C GLN A 28 0.95 29.61 -11.72
N ALA A 29 0.12 29.51 -10.67
CA ALA A 29 -1.26 29.04 -10.78
C ALA A 29 -2.12 29.99 -11.64
N ASP A 30 -1.95 31.31 -11.47
CA ASP A 30 -2.68 32.31 -12.26
C ASP A 30 -2.31 32.27 -13.77
N LYS A 31 -1.10 31.78 -14.10
CA LYS A 31 -0.65 31.59 -15.50
C LYS A 31 -1.17 30.29 -16.11
N HIS A 32 -1.66 29.35 -15.30
CA HIS A 32 -2.07 28.02 -15.76
C HIS A 32 -3.56 27.80 -15.51
N GLU A 33 -4.37 28.06 -16.54
CA GLU A 33 -5.77 27.64 -16.56
C GLU A 33 -5.86 26.14 -16.92
N PRO A 34 -6.50 25.29 -16.09
CA PRO A 34 -6.71 23.90 -16.43
C PRO A 34 -7.65 23.77 -17.63
N ASP A 35 -7.24 23.00 -18.63
CA ASP A 35 -8.09 22.66 -19.79
C ASP A 35 -9.21 21.71 -19.34
N LEU A 36 -10.32 22.29 -18.86
CA LEU A 36 -11.48 21.57 -18.36
C LEU A 36 -12.08 20.68 -19.46
N GLY A 37 -12.07 21.10 -20.72
CA GLY A 37 -12.58 20.31 -21.83
C GLY A 37 -11.80 19.01 -22.03
N ARG A 38 -10.47 19.07 -21.89
CA ARG A 38 -9.63 17.87 -21.96
C ARG A 38 -9.79 16.95 -20.74
N ILE A 39 -9.99 17.52 -19.56
CA ILE A 39 -10.24 16.74 -18.32
C ILE A 39 -11.58 16.00 -18.45
N ASP A 40 -12.62 16.68 -18.93
CA ASP A 40 -13.96 16.14 -19.06
C ASP A 40 -14.00 15.04 -20.14
N ALA A 41 -13.42 15.28 -21.32
CA ALA A 41 -13.31 14.27 -22.37
C ALA A 41 -12.55 13.00 -21.91
N ARG A 42 -11.55 13.16 -21.03
CA ARG A 42 -10.83 12.02 -20.46
C ARG A 42 -11.67 11.28 -19.42
N PHE A 43 -12.48 12.00 -18.66
CA PHE A 43 -13.40 11.44 -17.67
C PHE A 43 -14.54 10.68 -18.33
N GLU A 44 -15.18 11.27 -19.35
CA GLU A 44 -16.21 10.61 -20.17
C GLU A 44 -15.67 9.34 -20.81
N ARG A 45 -14.45 9.36 -21.34
CA ARG A 45 -13.80 8.16 -21.89
C ARG A 45 -13.58 7.07 -20.85
N LEU A 46 -13.16 7.42 -19.64
CA LEU A 46 -12.99 6.46 -18.55
C LEU A 46 -14.32 5.86 -18.07
N ILE A 47 -15.40 6.64 -18.09
CA ILE A 47 -16.75 6.16 -17.79
C ILE A 47 -17.24 5.24 -18.91
N ALA A 48 -17.07 5.64 -20.17
CA ALA A 48 -17.45 4.83 -21.33
C ALA A 48 -16.71 3.48 -21.34
N ASP A 49 -15.39 3.48 -21.10
CA ASP A 49 -14.58 2.26 -21.01
C ASP A 49 -14.99 1.35 -19.81
N ARG A 50 -15.64 1.90 -18.77
CA ARG A 50 -16.14 1.14 -17.61
C ARG A 50 -17.54 0.56 -17.84
N HIS A 51 -18.34 1.18 -18.71
CA HIS A 51 -19.71 0.76 -19.00
C HIS A 51 -19.86 -0.17 -20.21
N GLU A 52 -18.80 -0.38 -20.99
CA GLU A 52 -18.77 -1.41 -22.04
C GLU A 52 -18.60 -2.81 -21.41
N PRO A 53 -19.62 -3.68 -21.40
CA PRO A 53 -19.40 -5.10 -21.17
C PRO A 53 -18.46 -5.61 -22.25
N ALA A 54 -17.38 -6.28 -21.85
CA ALA A 54 -16.33 -6.79 -22.73
C ALA A 54 -16.90 -7.56 -23.94
N ALA A 55 -17.08 -6.86 -25.06
CA ALA A 55 -17.31 -7.48 -26.34
C ALA A 55 -15.97 -8.03 -26.86
N PRO A 56 -15.92 -9.25 -27.41
CA PRO A 56 -14.68 -9.81 -27.92
C PRO A 56 -14.23 -9.01 -29.15
N ALA A 57 -13.22 -8.16 -28.98
CA ALA A 57 -12.56 -7.46 -30.07
C ALA A 57 -11.91 -8.50 -31.01
N ARG A 58 -12.60 -8.83 -32.10
CA ARG A 58 -12.03 -9.52 -33.27
C ARG A 58 -10.98 -8.61 -33.91
N HIS A 59 -9.75 -8.66 -33.41
CA HIS A 59 -8.62 -8.03 -34.08
C HIS A 59 -8.34 -8.77 -35.39
N SER A 60 -8.82 -8.19 -36.50
CA SER A 60 -8.47 -8.61 -37.84
C SER A 60 -6.96 -8.39 -38.03
N ARG A 61 -6.20 -9.49 -38.11
CA ARG A 61 -4.79 -9.47 -38.45
C ARG A 61 -4.63 -9.08 -39.92
N ARG A 62 -4.49 -7.79 -40.22
CA ARG A 62 -3.95 -7.37 -41.52
C ARG A 62 -2.44 -7.62 -41.53
N ARG A 63 -2.07 -8.76 -42.13
CA ARG A 63 -0.69 -9.10 -42.47
C ARG A 63 -0.22 -8.17 -43.60
N ALA A 64 0.53 -7.12 -43.28
CA ALA A 64 1.31 -6.41 -44.28
C ALA A 64 2.67 -7.12 -44.42
N ARG A 65 2.82 -7.91 -45.49
CA ARG A 65 4.12 -8.42 -45.93
C ARG A 65 4.77 -7.32 -46.77
N LEU A 66 5.88 -6.76 -46.32
CA LEU A 66 6.79 -6.02 -47.20
C LEU A 66 8.14 -6.74 -47.18
N ARG A 67 8.56 -7.21 -48.35
CA ARG A 67 9.85 -7.84 -48.59
C ARG A 67 10.84 -6.78 -49.10
N LEU A 68 12.04 -6.88 -48.53
CA LEU A 68 13.38 -6.70 -49.12
C LEU A 68 13.87 -5.29 -49.53
N ILE A 69 15.04 -4.88 -49.01
CA ILE A 69 16.37 -4.85 -49.67
C ILE A 69 17.42 -4.35 -48.63
N GLY A 70 18.67 -4.81 -48.71
CA GLY A 70 19.69 -4.71 -47.65
C GLY A 70 20.63 -3.49 -47.63
N ILE A 71 21.22 -3.26 -46.45
CA ILE A 71 22.66 -3.03 -46.05
C ILE A 71 23.47 -2.02 -46.91
N PRO A 72 24.15 -0.99 -46.33
CA PRO A 72 25.30 -1.23 -45.43
C PRO A 72 25.57 -0.29 -44.22
N LEU A 73 26.46 -0.81 -43.37
CA LEU A 73 27.33 -0.19 -42.35
C LEU A 73 27.75 1.27 -42.64
N GLY A 74 27.83 2.10 -41.58
CA GLY A 74 28.83 3.19 -41.55
C GLY A 74 28.55 4.42 -40.69
N VAL A 75 29.31 4.53 -39.60
CA VAL A 75 29.87 5.76 -38.95
C VAL A 75 29.03 6.51 -37.89
N ALA A 76 29.76 6.83 -36.83
CA ALA A 76 29.40 7.38 -35.53
C ALA A 76 29.21 8.91 -35.50
N ALA A 77 28.48 9.40 -34.50
CA ALA A 77 28.83 10.62 -33.73
C ALA A 77 27.99 10.71 -32.45
N ALA A 78 28.68 11.00 -31.34
CA ALA A 78 28.17 11.18 -29.99
C ALA A 78 27.55 12.56 -29.79
N VAL A 79 26.49 12.67 -28.96
CA VAL A 79 26.25 13.85 -28.11
C VAL A 79 25.66 13.39 -26.78
N ALA A 80 26.36 13.74 -25.70
CA ALA A 80 25.97 13.56 -24.31
C ALA A 80 24.89 14.58 -23.92
N ALA A 81 23.91 14.17 -23.11
CA ALA A 81 23.13 15.08 -22.29
C ALA A 81 22.83 14.41 -20.95
N VAL A 82 23.50 14.93 -19.93
CA VAL A 82 23.28 14.69 -18.51
C VAL A 82 21.89 15.22 -18.14
N SER A 83 21.11 14.45 -17.38
CA SER A 83 19.95 14.97 -16.66
C SER A 83 19.91 14.33 -15.28
N VAL A 84 20.42 15.07 -14.30
CA VAL A 84 20.23 14.81 -12.88
C VAL A 84 18.79 15.20 -12.56
N ALA A 85 17.93 14.23 -12.31
CA ALA A 85 16.60 14.46 -11.78
C ALA A 85 16.61 14.20 -10.27
N THR A 86 16.80 15.26 -9.49
CA THR A 86 16.52 15.28 -8.06
C THR A 86 15.01 15.37 -7.85
N VAL A 87 14.38 14.27 -7.44
CA VAL A 87 12.99 14.30 -6.95
C VAL A 87 13.04 14.58 -5.46
N VAL A 88 12.60 15.77 -5.07
CA VAL A 88 12.32 16.14 -3.68
C VAL A 88 10.80 16.14 -3.53
N SER A 89 10.25 15.15 -2.83
CA SER A 89 8.83 15.13 -2.47
C SER A 89 8.64 15.87 -1.14
N PHE A 90 8.19 17.12 -1.21
CA PHE A 90 7.64 17.85 -0.07
C PHE A 90 6.15 17.56 0.06
N GLY A 91 5.74 17.04 1.22
CA GLY A 91 4.33 16.98 1.62
C GLY A 91 3.87 18.34 2.14
N ILE A 92 2.71 18.81 1.69
CA ILE A 92 2.03 19.97 2.27
C ILE A 92 0.65 19.50 2.74
N GLY A 93 0.52 19.37 4.06
CA GLY A 93 -0.77 19.44 4.73
C GLY A 93 -1.12 20.90 5.01
N GLY A 94 -2.39 21.26 4.84
CA GLY A 94 -2.89 22.59 5.18
C GLY A 94 -4.36 22.73 4.84
N GLY A 95 -5.23 22.46 5.82
CA GLY A 95 -6.66 22.60 5.70
C GLY A 95 -7.14 24.05 5.64
N HIS A 96 -8.36 24.22 5.15
CA HIS A 96 -9.21 25.38 5.39
C HIS A 96 -10.67 24.92 5.37
N ASN A 97 -11.38 25.27 6.44
CA ASN A 97 -12.81 25.07 6.60
C ASN A 97 -13.57 26.07 5.73
N GLY A 98 -14.56 25.59 4.99
CA GLY A 98 -15.52 26.40 4.24
C GLY A 98 -16.88 25.72 4.22
N HIS A 99 -17.71 26.07 5.20
CA HIS A 99 -19.12 25.72 5.33
C HIS A 99 -19.94 26.39 4.21
N LEU A 100 -20.81 25.64 3.52
CA LEU A 100 -22.04 26.15 2.86
C LEU A 100 -23.03 25.00 2.64
N SER A 101 -24.25 25.21 3.12
CA SER A 101 -25.42 24.32 3.10
C SER A 101 -26.25 24.41 1.80
N SER A 102 -26.85 23.29 1.38
CA SER A 102 -28.18 23.19 0.72
C SER A 102 -28.49 21.71 0.43
N GLN A 103 -29.31 21.03 1.23
CA GLN A 103 -30.77 20.83 1.09
C GLN A 103 -31.26 19.97 -0.11
N THR A 104 -31.93 18.87 0.28
CA THR A 104 -33.16 18.25 -0.30
C THR A 104 -33.06 17.37 -1.54
N ALA A 105 -33.25 16.04 -1.37
CA ALA A 105 -34.52 15.36 -1.66
C ALA A 105 -34.38 13.82 -1.56
N THR A 106 -35.21 13.23 -0.71
CA THR A 106 -35.54 11.79 -0.66
C THR A 106 -36.45 11.42 -1.85
N PRO A 107 -36.48 10.15 -2.26
CA PRO A 107 -37.79 9.50 -2.26
C PRO A 107 -37.77 8.12 -1.58
N SER A 108 -38.76 7.97 -0.70
CA SER A 108 -39.22 6.72 -0.12
C SER A 108 -40.20 6.05 -1.09
N ILE A 109 -40.01 4.77 -1.38
CA ILE A 109 -41.13 3.87 -1.73
C ILE A 109 -40.95 2.58 -0.93
N GLY A 110 -41.86 2.37 0.02
CA GLY A 110 -42.00 1.15 0.78
C GLY A 110 -43.08 0.20 0.23
N ARG A 111 -43.37 -0.81 1.06
CA ARG A 111 -44.40 -1.88 1.05
C ARG A 111 -43.73 -3.25 0.84
N SER A 112 -43.42 -4.02 1.88
CA SER A 112 -44.27 -4.61 2.95
C SER A 112 -45.22 -5.69 2.44
N SER A 113 -44.86 -6.95 2.70
CA SER A 113 -45.78 -8.04 3.07
C SER A 113 -45.01 -9.23 3.65
N SER A 114 -45.42 -9.62 4.85
CA SER A 114 -44.97 -10.78 5.65
C SER A 114 -46.08 -11.87 5.57
N PRO A 115 -46.06 -12.94 6.38
CA PRO A 115 -45.31 -14.20 6.25
C PRO A 115 -46.24 -15.41 5.99
N GLN A 116 -45.71 -16.57 5.55
CA GLN A 116 -46.46 -17.82 5.63
C GLN A 116 -45.60 -19.04 5.97
N THR A 117 -45.82 -19.53 7.19
CA THR A 117 -45.53 -20.86 7.74
C THR A 117 -46.14 -21.94 6.86
N HIS A 118 -45.44 -23.06 6.55
CA HIS A 118 -45.99 -24.43 6.55
C HIS A 118 -44.86 -25.48 6.50
N ARG A 119 -44.85 -26.35 7.52
CA ARG A 119 -44.19 -27.68 7.56
C ARG A 119 -45.30 -28.72 7.32
N PRO A 120 -45.04 -29.80 6.57
CA PRO A 120 -45.12 -31.13 7.18
C PRO A 120 -44.03 -32.11 6.71
N THR A 121 -43.79 -33.09 7.59
CA THR A 121 -42.92 -34.28 7.50
C THR A 121 -43.57 -35.45 6.75
N SER A 122 -42.75 -36.35 6.16
CA SER A 122 -42.86 -37.83 6.03
C SER A 122 -41.73 -38.29 5.07
N GLN A 123 -40.66 -39.02 5.42
CA GLN A 123 -40.47 -40.40 5.92
C GLN A 123 -40.87 -41.53 4.94
N SER A 124 -39.87 -42.29 4.44
CA SER A 124 -39.82 -43.76 4.20
C SER A 124 -38.47 -44.15 3.52
N THR A 125 -37.55 -44.89 4.15
CA THR A 125 -37.28 -46.38 4.06
C THR A 125 -37.03 -46.91 2.63
N SER A 126 -36.09 -47.81 2.27
CA SER A 126 -34.96 -48.57 2.87
C SER A 126 -34.33 -49.47 1.77
N THR A 127 -32.98 -49.55 1.66
CA THR A 127 -32.03 -50.73 1.52
C THR A 127 -32.30 -51.85 0.45
N PRO A 128 -31.34 -52.60 -0.18
CA PRO A 128 -30.04 -53.12 0.30
C PRO A 128 -28.82 -53.18 -0.68
N ALA A 129 -27.69 -53.64 -0.09
CA ALA A 129 -26.28 -53.61 -0.47
C ALA A 129 -25.75 -54.62 -1.52
N ARG A 130 -24.51 -54.39 -2.01
CA ARG A 130 -23.49 -55.46 -2.21
C ARG A 130 -22.04 -54.91 -2.12
N PRO A 131 -21.04 -55.66 -1.58
CA PRO A 131 -19.80 -55.13 -0.99
C PRO A 131 -18.52 -55.35 -1.82
N ALA A 132 -17.45 -54.63 -1.48
CA ALA A 132 -16.05 -54.98 -1.77
C ALA A 132 -15.11 -54.51 -0.62
N PRO A 133 -14.22 -55.37 -0.06
CA PRO A 133 -13.21 -55.03 0.97
C PRO A 133 -11.77 -54.99 0.38
N PRO A 134 -10.70 -54.83 1.18
CA PRO A 134 -10.33 -53.71 2.04
C PRO A 134 -8.93 -53.15 1.67
N ALA A 135 -8.59 -51.92 2.09
CA ALA A 135 -7.19 -51.50 2.19
C ALA A 135 -6.96 -50.59 3.41
N THR A 136 -5.89 -50.93 4.11
CA THR A 136 -5.49 -50.62 5.46
C THR A 136 -4.91 -49.22 5.66
N THR A 137 -5.14 -48.67 6.87
CA THR A 137 -4.27 -47.77 7.65
C THR A 137 -3.71 -46.51 6.98
N THR A 138 -4.18 -45.35 7.46
CA THR A 138 -3.26 -44.32 7.97
C THR A 138 -3.89 -43.63 9.17
N THR A 139 -3.21 -43.82 10.29
CA THR A 139 -3.33 -43.14 11.58
C THR A 139 -3.81 -41.71 11.46
N GLY A 140 -4.85 -41.38 12.22
CA GLY A 140 -5.32 -40.02 12.43
C GLY A 140 -4.17 -39.12 12.87
N GLY A 141 -3.67 -38.33 11.92
CA GLY A 141 -2.87 -37.15 12.21
C GLY A 141 -3.74 -36.24 13.04
N HIS A 142 -3.51 -36.25 14.36
CA HIS A 142 -4.04 -35.24 15.25
C HIS A 142 -3.41 -33.93 14.77
N SER A 143 -4.15 -33.18 13.94
CA SER A 143 -3.87 -31.78 13.68
C SER A 143 -3.86 -31.10 15.04
N ARG A 144 -2.66 -30.94 15.61
CA ARG A 144 -2.44 -30.21 16.84
C ARG A 144 -3.16 -28.87 16.67
N PRO A 145 -4.13 -28.51 17.52
CA PRO A 145 -4.81 -27.23 17.41
C PRO A 145 -3.74 -26.16 17.41
N THR A 146 -3.65 -25.39 16.32
CA THR A 146 -2.84 -24.18 16.31
C THR A 146 -3.34 -23.34 17.49
N PRO A 147 -2.46 -22.93 18.42
CA PRO A 147 -2.86 -22.06 19.50
C PRO A 147 -3.65 -20.89 18.92
N PRO A 148 -4.74 -20.44 19.57
CA PRO A 148 -5.46 -19.26 19.12
C PRO A 148 -4.45 -18.15 18.88
N ALA A 149 -4.49 -17.56 17.68
CA ALA A 149 -3.63 -16.44 17.35
C ALA A 149 -3.74 -15.39 18.46
N GLY A 150 -2.59 -14.97 19.00
CA GLY A 150 -2.54 -13.94 20.04
C GLY A 150 -3.19 -12.63 19.56
N PRO A 151 -3.26 -11.59 20.41
CA PRO A 151 -3.94 -10.35 20.06
C PRO A 151 -3.28 -9.57 18.89
N LEU A 152 -2.13 -10.04 18.42
CA LEU A 152 -1.35 -9.54 17.30
C LEU A 152 -0.86 -10.71 16.45
N THR A 153 -1.06 -10.62 15.13
CA THR A 153 -0.33 -11.43 14.15
C THR A 153 0.28 -10.55 13.08
N ALA A 154 1.34 -11.03 12.44
CA ALA A 154 1.95 -10.37 11.31
C ALA A 154 2.42 -11.37 10.26
N SER A 155 2.43 -10.95 9.00
CA SER A 155 3.01 -11.70 7.88
C SER A 155 3.75 -10.76 6.93
N GLY A 156 4.85 -11.25 6.37
CA GLY A 156 5.66 -10.55 5.37
C GLY A 156 5.53 -11.21 4.00
N ALA A 157 5.43 -10.41 2.95
CA ALA A 157 5.41 -10.86 1.57
C ALA A 157 6.11 -9.85 0.65
N VAL A 158 6.84 -10.33 -0.35
CA VAL A 158 7.35 -9.49 -1.43
C VAL A 158 6.20 -9.07 -2.33
N ASP A 159 6.16 -7.82 -2.76
CA ASP A 159 5.15 -7.33 -3.68
C ASP A 159 5.34 -7.98 -5.07
N PRO A 160 4.31 -8.60 -5.67
CA PRO A 160 4.41 -9.25 -6.98
C PRO A 160 4.79 -8.30 -8.12
N HIS A 161 4.64 -6.98 -7.94
CA HIS A 161 5.05 -5.97 -8.93
C HIS A 161 6.48 -5.48 -8.70
N SER A 162 7.24 -6.13 -7.82
CA SER A 162 8.69 -5.96 -7.74
C SER A 162 9.34 -6.32 -9.08
N THR A 163 10.46 -5.67 -9.38
CA THR A 163 11.22 -5.82 -10.63
C THR A 163 12.66 -6.20 -10.34
N GLN A 164 13.47 -6.38 -11.39
CA GLN A 164 14.90 -6.67 -11.23
C GLN A 164 15.70 -5.54 -10.54
N TYR A 165 15.24 -4.29 -10.57
CA TYR A 165 15.96 -3.12 -10.03
C TYR A 165 15.29 -2.48 -8.82
N TRP A 166 14.04 -2.83 -8.55
CA TRP A 166 13.22 -2.22 -7.50
C TRP A 166 12.37 -3.29 -6.85
N ALA A 167 12.22 -3.24 -5.53
CA ALA A 167 11.33 -4.13 -4.80
C ALA A 167 10.50 -3.37 -3.79
N GLN A 168 9.37 -3.97 -3.44
CA GLN A 168 8.59 -3.61 -2.28
C GLN A 168 8.36 -4.84 -1.42
N GLU A 169 8.50 -4.66 -0.11
CA GLU A 169 8.14 -5.64 0.89
C GLU A 169 6.93 -5.15 1.67
N ASN A 170 5.95 -6.04 1.84
CA ASN A 170 4.68 -5.76 2.48
C ASN A 170 4.61 -6.52 3.82
N VAL A 171 4.37 -5.79 4.91
CA VAL A 171 3.98 -6.38 6.21
C VAL A 171 2.49 -6.17 6.41
N THR A 172 1.76 -7.27 6.64
CA THR A 172 0.35 -7.23 7.03
C THR A 172 0.24 -7.54 8.51
N VAL A 173 -0.30 -6.62 9.29
CA VAL A 173 -0.48 -6.73 10.73
C VAL A 173 -1.97 -6.85 11.03
N VAL A 174 -2.36 -7.86 11.80
CA VAL A 174 -3.74 -8.01 12.27
C VAL A 174 -3.75 -7.84 13.79
N THR A 175 -4.63 -6.97 14.27
CA THR A 175 -4.87 -6.74 15.69
C THR A 175 -6.32 -7.09 16.01
N THR A 176 -6.54 -7.88 17.06
CA THR A 176 -7.90 -8.28 17.47
C THR A 176 -8.50 -7.37 18.53
N ARG A 177 -7.74 -6.36 18.98
CA ARG A 177 -8.13 -5.38 20.00
C ARG A 177 -7.67 -3.98 19.60
N PRO A 178 -8.32 -2.92 20.10
CA PRO A 178 -7.82 -1.57 19.95
C PRO A 178 -6.37 -1.46 20.43
N THR A 179 -5.53 -0.75 19.68
CA THR A 179 -4.07 -0.71 19.87
C THR A 179 -3.62 0.73 20.10
N ARG A 180 -3.00 1.00 21.24
CA ARG A 180 -2.52 2.35 21.65
C ARG A 180 -1.03 2.58 21.40
N GLY A 181 -0.31 1.52 21.06
CA GLY A 181 1.07 1.59 20.62
C GLY A 181 1.29 0.53 19.56
N LEU A 182 1.84 0.90 18.42
CA LEU A 182 2.23 -0.03 17.37
C LEU A 182 3.59 0.42 16.85
N HIS A 183 4.52 -0.51 16.74
CA HIS A 183 5.81 -0.27 16.12
C HIS A 183 6.12 -1.42 15.18
N VAL A 184 6.40 -1.09 13.92
CA VAL A 184 6.80 -2.01 12.87
C VAL A 184 8.21 -1.61 12.44
N SER A 185 9.16 -2.50 12.65
CA SER A 185 10.54 -2.34 12.16
C SER A 185 10.79 -3.37 11.06
N VAL A 186 11.22 -2.92 9.89
CA VAL A 186 11.58 -3.76 8.75
C VAL A 186 13.06 -3.55 8.44
N THR A 187 13.83 -4.63 8.45
CA THR A 187 15.24 -4.63 8.08
C THR A 187 15.40 -5.29 6.72
N VAL A 188 15.83 -4.48 5.74
CA VAL A 188 16.20 -4.92 4.39
C VAL A 188 17.70 -5.12 4.38
N SER A 189 18.14 -6.32 4.08
CA SER A 189 19.56 -6.70 3.98
C SER A 189 20.19 -6.16 2.68
N GLY A 190 21.50 -6.35 2.48
CA GLY A 190 22.18 -5.93 1.24
C GLY A 190 23.09 -4.70 1.40
N GLY A 191 23.26 -4.19 2.61
CA GLY A 191 24.24 -3.14 2.91
C GLY A 191 24.10 -1.90 2.02
N SER A 192 25.20 -1.47 1.42
CA SER A 192 25.24 -0.30 0.54
C SER A 192 24.62 -0.51 -0.85
N THR A 193 24.24 -1.75 -1.20
CA THR A 193 23.66 -2.08 -2.52
C THR A 193 22.18 -1.79 -2.62
N VAL A 194 21.49 -1.66 -1.48
CA VAL A 194 20.08 -1.28 -1.41
C VAL A 194 19.91 0.20 -1.14
N ARG A 195 18.89 0.82 -1.75
CA ARG A 195 18.57 2.24 -1.52
C ARG A 195 17.09 2.45 -1.30
N PRO A 196 16.67 3.20 -0.27
CA PRO A 196 15.26 3.45 -0.01
C PRO A 196 14.67 4.29 -1.13
N THR A 197 13.46 3.94 -1.55
CA THR A 197 12.69 4.68 -2.56
C THR A 197 11.35 5.17 -2.02
N GLY A 198 10.88 4.63 -0.89
CA GLY A 198 9.67 5.11 -0.25
C GLY A 198 9.10 4.11 0.74
N SER A 199 7.97 4.48 1.32
CA SER A 199 7.15 3.61 2.16
C SER A 199 5.71 4.12 2.20
N TRP A 200 4.76 3.23 2.47
CA TRP A 200 3.36 3.58 2.66
C TRP A 200 2.73 2.73 3.78
N THR A 201 1.61 3.19 4.33
CA THR A 201 0.80 2.43 5.28
C THR A 201 -0.69 2.75 5.11
N THR A 202 -1.56 1.84 5.56
CA THR A 202 -3.01 2.08 5.64
C THR A 202 -3.41 2.93 6.85
N ILE A 203 -2.49 3.20 7.77
CA ILE A 203 -2.72 4.14 8.88
C ILE A 203 -2.64 5.57 8.34
N ALA A 204 -3.48 6.47 8.85
CA ALA A 204 -3.44 7.86 8.43
C ALA A 204 -2.04 8.46 8.65
N PRO A 205 -1.46 9.18 7.67
CA PRO A 205 -0.12 9.76 7.80
C PRO A 205 0.04 10.70 9.01
N ALA A 206 -1.04 11.33 9.45
CA ALA A 206 -1.05 12.19 10.63
C ALA A 206 -0.76 11.42 11.94
N ASP A 207 -1.07 10.12 11.99
CA ASP A 207 -1.03 9.31 13.21
C ASP A 207 0.23 8.46 13.35
N VAL A 208 1.08 8.45 12.33
CA VAL A 208 2.27 7.59 12.27
C VAL A 208 3.52 8.43 12.04
N THR A 209 4.64 7.97 12.59
CA THR A 209 5.98 8.45 12.26
C THR A 209 6.71 7.35 11.52
N THR A 210 7.36 7.70 10.41
CA THR A 210 8.21 6.77 9.66
C THR A 210 9.62 7.33 9.57
N THR A 211 10.61 6.53 9.97
CA THR A 211 12.03 6.85 9.84
C THR A 211 12.71 5.76 9.02
N VAL A 212 13.66 6.15 8.17
CA VAL A 212 14.45 5.21 7.37
C VAL A 212 15.93 5.44 7.66
N ASN A 213 16.56 4.43 8.23
CA ASN A 213 17.97 4.45 8.58
C ASN A 213 18.76 3.60 7.59
N ARG A 214 19.89 4.12 7.11
CA ARG A 214 20.86 3.32 6.35
C ARG A 214 21.94 2.84 7.30
N THR A 215 22.19 1.55 7.31
CA THR A 215 23.23 0.91 8.13
C THR A 215 24.24 0.20 7.23
N SER A 216 25.31 -0.33 7.81
CA SER A 216 26.23 -1.20 7.07
C SER A 216 25.58 -2.52 6.64
N SER A 217 24.52 -2.96 7.33
CA SER A 217 23.77 -4.18 7.01
C SER A 217 22.67 -3.98 5.97
N GLY A 218 22.19 -2.74 5.75
CA GLY A 218 21.22 -2.39 4.72
C GLY A 218 20.34 -1.20 5.11
N LEU A 219 19.02 -1.39 5.08
CA LEU A 219 18.02 -0.39 5.47
C LEU A 219 17.21 -0.87 6.66
N THR A 220 16.88 0.06 7.56
CA THR A 220 15.88 -0.16 8.61
C THR A 220 14.78 0.87 8.47
N TYR A 221 13.55 0.41 8.25
CA TYR A 221 12.34 1.21 8.27
C TYR A 221 11.67 1.06 9.63
N ASP A 222 11.53 2.15 10.37
CA ASP A 222 10.86 2.18 11.66
C ASP A 222 9.57 2.99 11.52
N ILE A 223 8.43 2.32 11.67
CA ILE A 223 7.09 2.88 11.50
C ILE A 223 6.35 2.75 12.83
N ALA A 224 6.07 3.87 13.49
CA ALA A 224 5.50 3.91 14.83
C ALA A 224 4.21 4.73 14.89
N LEU A 225 3.19 4.19 15.56
CA LEU A 225 2.01 4.95 15.95
C LEU A 225 2.43 6.06 16.93
N LYS A 226 1.99 7.29 16.66
CA LYS A 226 2.28 8.44 17.52
C LYS A 226 1.63 8.29 18.89
N PRO A 227 2.25 8.83 19.96
CA PRO A 227 1.64 8.84 21.28
C PRO A 227 0.24 9.46 21.29
N GLY A 228 -0.66 8.90 22.11
CA GLY A 228 -2.04 9.37 22.24
C GLY A 228 -3.00 8.85 21.15
N GLN A 229 -2.49 8.24 20.08
CA GLN A 229 -3.33 7.65 19.05
C GLN A 229 -3.84 6.25 19.46
N THR A 230 -5.01 5.88 18.95
CA THR A 230 -5.57 4.54 19.12
C THR A 230 -6.06 4.02 17.79
N LEU A 231 -5.51 2.88 17.38
CA LEU A 231 -5.98 2.14 16.22
C LEU A 231 -7.14 1.22 16.64
N PRO A 232 -8.25 1.16 15.88
CA PRO A 232 -9.25 0.12 16.04
C PRO A 232 -8.65 -1.29 15.91
N ALA A 233 -9.41 -2.31 16.34
CA ALA A 233 -9.08 -3.67 15.93
C ALA A 233 -9.25 -3.77 14.40
N GLY A 234 -8.31 -4.42 13.72
CA GLY A 234 -8.33 -4.48 12.27
C GLY A 234 -7.03 -4.96 11.66
N THR A 235 -6.98 -4.84 10.32
CA THR A 235 -5.82 -5.19 9.51
C THR A 235 -5.15 -3.92 9.01
N TYR A 236 -3.84 -3.82 9.21
CA TYR A 236 -3.00 -2.71 8.79
C TYR A 236 -1.89 -3.23 7.88
N ARG A 237 -1.65 -2.52 6.76
CA ARG A 237 -0.58 -2.88 5.82
C ARG A 237 0.49 -1.81 5.82
N PHE A 238 1.73 -2.25 5.63
CA PHE A 238 2.92 -1.42 5.55
C PHE A 238 3.73 -1.89 4.34
N GLY A 239 4.03 -0.98 3.43
CA GLY A 239 4.93 -1.24 2.31
C GLY A 239 6.24 -0.48 2.50
N VAL A 240 7.37 -1.15 2.35
CA VAL A 240 8.70 -0.53 2.27
C VAL A 240 9.29 -0.76 0.90
N GLN A 241 9.87 0.27 0.29
CA GLN A 241 10.25 0.26 -1.12
C GLN A 241 11.73 0.58 -1.26
N PHE A 242 12.46 -0.18 -2.07
CA PHE A 242 13.88 0.03 -2.26
C PHE A 242 14.38 -0.38 -3.64
N ASN A 243 15.43 0.27 -4.11
CA ASN A 243 16.21 -0.19 -5.24
C ASN A 243 17.12 -1.33 -4.78
N ARG A 244 17.31 -2.32 -5.67
CA ARG A 244 18.13 -3.52 -5.46
C ARG A 244 19.08 -3.73 -6.64
N PRO A 245 20.21 -4.42 -6.45
CA PRO A 245 21.11 -4.74 -7.55
C PRO A 245 20.45 -5.71 -8.55
N ALA A 246 20.79 -5.54 -9.83
CA ALA A 246 20.29 -6.34 -10.94
C ALA A 246 20.58 -7.85 -10.78
N THR A 247 21.67 -8.16 -10.07
CA THR A 247 22.14 -9.52 -9.80
C THR A 247 21.19 -10.32 -8.91
N GLY A 248 20.24 -9.66 -8.25
CA GLY A 248 19.30 -10.31 -7.35
C GLY A 248 19.28 -9.69 -5.96
N HIS A 249 18.28 -10.07 -5.18
CA HIS A 249 18.16 -9.72 -3.77
C HIS A 249 17.54 -10.92 -3.05
N ASP A 250 18.13 -11.33 -1.94
CA ASP A 250 17.69 -12.48 -1.16
C ASP A 250 16.72 -12.01 -0.06
N PHE A 251 15.43 -11.97 -0.39
CA PHE A 251 14.37 -11.52 0.52
C PHE A 251 14.23 -12.38 1.78
N THR A 252 14.78 -13.60 1.81
CA THR A 252 14.72 -14.45 3.01
C THR A 252 15.61 -13.94 4.14
N LYS A 253 16.57 -13.06 3.82
CA LYS A 253 17.44 -12.36 4.78
C LYS A 253 16.82 -11.08 5.32
N ASP A 254 15.72 -10.63 4.72
CA ASP A 254 14.99 -9.46 5.18
C ASP A 254 14.03 -9.89 6.29
N THR A 255 13.90 -9.03 7.30
CA THR A 255 13.16 -9.38 8.52
C THR A 255 12.25 -8.25 8.95
N TYR A 256 11.17 -8.60 9.63
CA TYR A 256 10.32 -7.63 10.30
C TYR A 256 10.10 -8.01 11.76
N ARG A 257 9.89 -6.99 12.58
CA ARG A 257 9.44 -7.09 13.95
C ARG A 257 8.29 -6.12 14.17
N VAL A 258 7.22 -6.61 14.79
CA VAL A 258 6.05 -5.84 15.17
C VAL A 258 5.87 -5.97 16.66
N SER A 259 5.71 -4.85 17.36
CA SER A 259 5.27 -4.80 18.75
C SER A 259 4.01 -3.96 18.86
N ALA A 260 3.02 -4.44 19.62
CA ALA A 260 1.77 -3.74 19.85
C ALA A 260 1.41 -3.70 21.33
N PHE A 261 0.90 -2.55 21.78
CA PHE A 261 0.29 -2.38 23.09
C PHE A 261 -1.23 -2.29 22.92
N THR A 262 -1.91 -3.38 23.28
CA THR A 262 -3.36 -3.51 23.11
C THR A 262 -4.13 -3.05 24.35
N ALA A 263 -5.24 -2.36 24.14
CA ALA A 263 -6.15 -1.92 25.18
C ALA A 263 -7.15 -3.03 25.57
N GLY A 264 -7.56 -3.03 26.83
CA GLY A 264 -8.55 -3.95 27.40
C GLY A 264 -8.52 -3.93 28.93
N SER A 265 -9.28 -4.83 29.58
CA SER A 265 -9.32 -4.97 31.04
C SER A 265 -7.95 -5.27 31.67
N ARG A 266 -7.03 -5.81 30.85
CA ARG A 266 -5.61 -5.89 31.15
C ARG A 266 -4.85 -5.49 29.89
N SER A 267 -4.10 -4.39 29.95
CA SER A 267 -3.26 -3.99 28.80
C SER A 267 -2.19 -5.06 28.58
N THR A 268 -1.98 -5.44 27.32
CA THR A 268 -1.04 -6.52 26.96
C THR A 268 -0.11 -6.05 25.86
N GLU A 269 1.19 -6.24 26.08
CA GLU A 269 2.20 -6.13 25.03
C GLU A 269 2.27 -7.45 24.26
N ALA A 270 2.23 -7.35 22.94
CA ALA A 270 2.34 -8.48 22.03
C ALA A 270 3.41 -8.22 20.98
N MET A 271 4.07 -9.28 20.53
CA MET A 271 5.12 -9.20 19.52
C MET A 271 4.93 -10.25 18.44
N ALA A 272 5.29 -9.90 17.21
CA ALA A 272 5.37 -10.81 16.08
C ALA A 272 6.64 -10.51 15.27
N THR A 273 7.30 -11.54 14.77
CA THR A 273 8.50 -11.42 13.95
C THR A 273 8.43 -12.39 12.79
N GLY A 274 9.13 -12.10 11.71
CA GLY A 274 9.27 -13.02 10.59
C GLY A 274 10.19 -12.50 9.51
N SER A 275 10.18 -13.21 8.38
CA SER A 275 10.90 -12.85 7.16
C SER A 275 9.94 -12.70 5.99
N PHE A 276 10.48 -12.29 4.85
CA PHE A 276 9.73 -12.11 3.61
C PHE A 276 9.86 -13.33 2.71
N ARG A 277 8.77 -13.62 2.00
CA ARG A 277 8.69 -14.66 0.99
C ARG A 277 8.05 -14.10 -0.26
N GLU A 278 8.46 -14.65 -1.40
CA GLU A 278 7.77 -14.42 -2.66
C GLU A 278 6.39 -15.09 -2.62
N VAL A 279 5.46 -14.56 -3.41
CA VAL A 279 4.04 -14.97 -3.46
C VAL A 279 3.77 -15.75 -4.73
#